data_AF-A0A3N1HRG5-F1
#
_entry.id   AF-A0A3N1HRG5-F1
#
_cell.length_a   1.000
_cell.length_b   1.000
_cell.length_c   1.000
_cell.angle_alpha   90.00
_cell.angle_beta   90.00
_cell.angle_gamma   90.00
#
_symmetry.space_group_name_H-M   'P 1'
#
loop_
_entity.id
_entity.type
_entity.pdbx_description
1 polymer ?
#
loop_
_entity_poly.entity_id
_entity_poly.type
_entity_poly.pdbx_seq_one_letter_code
_entity_poly.pdbx_strand_id
1 'polypeptide(L)' 'MSGATAVRVDLPEEATGPALAAAVRRIRLTLARGDDVVVDPARAASWPPGPRLVLDGLRDAARRRGRSWEERPTP' A
#
# COMPACT_ATOMS: atom_id res chain seq x y z
N MET A 1 -16.85 -14.99 11.84
CA MET A 1 -16.41 -14.08 10.77
C MET A 1 -15.39 -13.13 11.36
N SER A 2 -14.09 -13.38 11.17
CA SER A 2 -13.07 -12.44 11.63
C SER A 2 -13.16 -11.20 10.72
N GLY A 3 -13.49 -10.05 11.30
CA GLY A 3 -13.59 -8.80 10.57
C GLY A 3 -12.27 -8.46 9.91
N ALA A 4 -12.30 -8.07 8.65
CA ALA A 4 -11.18 -7.45 7.96
C ALA A 4 -10.65 -6.29 8.83
N THR A 5 -9.38 -6.36 9.23
CA THR A 5 -8.75 -5.22 9.91
C THR A 5 -8.09 -4.33 8.87
N ALA A 6 -8.36 -3.03 8.91
CA ALA A 6 -7.68 -2.06 8.07
C ALA A 6 -6.31 -1.72 8.68
N VAL A 7 -5.24 -1.97 7.91
CA VAL A 7 -3.86 -1.76 8.35
C VAL A 7 -3.29 -0.56 7.60
N ARG A 8 -2.87 0.45 8.36
CA ARG A 8 -2.08 1.56 7.80
C ARG A 8 -0.69 1.08 7.43
N VAL A 9 -0.27 1.37 6.21
CA VAL A 9 1.10 1.16 5.75
C VAL A 9 1.71 2.51 5.39
N ASP A 10 2.78 2.86 6.09
CA ASP A 10 3.50 4.10 5.84
C ASP A 10 4.31 3.97 4.56
N LEU A 11 4.00 4.83 3.60
CA LEU A 11 4.77 4.96 2.37
C LEU A 11 6.02 5.82 2.65
N PRO A 12 7.21 5.43 2.18
CA PRO A 12 8.40 6.24 2.35
C PRO A 12 8.27 7.57 1.59
N GLU A 13 8.91 8.61 2.10
CA GLU A 13 8.97 9.92 1.44
C GLU A 13 9.67 9.82 0.08
N GLU A 14 10.75 9.04 0.02
CA GLU A 14 11.43 8.70 -1.23
C GLU A 14 11.29 7.21 -1.54
N ALA A 15 10.85 6.90 -2.76
CA ALA A 15 10.75 5.52 -3.24
C ALA A 15 12.09 4.97 -3.74
N THR A 16 13.10 4.98 -2.87
CA THR A 16 14.39 4.33 -3.12
C THR A 16 14.28 2.80 -2.98
N GLY A 17 15.22 2.06 -3.55
CA GLY A 17 15.18 0.60 -3.63
C GLY A 17 14.81 -0.12 -2.32
N PRO A 18 15.56 0.09 -1.22
CA PRO A 18 15.27 -0.57 0.06
C PRO A 18 13.96 -0.11 0.71
N ALA A 19 13.68 1.20 0.71
CA ALA A 19 12.50 1.76 1.36
C ALA A 19 11.21 1.33 0.64
N LEU A 20 11.22 1.39 -0.70
CA LEU A 20 10.12 0.90 -1.53
C LEU A 20 9.92 -0.60 -1.33
N ALA A 21 11.00 -1.40 -1.32
CA ALA A 21 10.90 -2.85 -1.12
C ALA A 21 10.27 -3.21 0.24
N ALA A 22 10.60 -2.46 1.29
CA ALA A 22 10.00 -2.65 2.62
C ALA A 22 8.49 -2.35 2.61
N ALA A 23 8.07 -1.22 2.02
CA ALA A 23 6.65 -0.87 1.89
C ALA A 23 5.88 -1.90 1.05
N VAL A 24 6.43 -2.29 -0.11
CA VAL A 24 5.84 -3.32 -0.98
C VAL A 24 5.69 -4.65 -0.24
N ARG A 25 6.72 -5.09 0.49
CA ARG A 25 6.67 -6.32 1.29
C ARG A 25 5.59 -6.23 2.37
N ARG A 26 5.49 -5.10 3.06
CA ARG A 26 4.48 -4.88 4.10
C ARG A 26 3.06 -4.98 3.54
N ILE A 27 2.78 -4.30 2.42
CA ILE A 27 1.48 -4.33 1.74
C ILE A 27 1.13 -5.76 1.30
N ARG A 28 2.07 -6.48 0.67
CA ARG A 28 1.85 -7.86 0.24
C ARG A 28 1.50 -8.79 1.41
N LEU A 29 2.18 -8.65 2.55
CA LEU A 29 1.89 -9.44 3.75
C LEU A 29 0.52 -9.09 4.36
N THR A 30 0.15 -7.81 4.41
CA THR A 30 -1.18 -7.36 4.84
C THR A 30 -2.28 -8.01 3.98
N LEU A 31 -2.16 -7.91 2.65
CA LEU A 31 -3.12 -8.54 1.74
C LEU A 31 -3.15 -10.06 1.85
N ALA A 32 -2.01 -10.71 2.06
CA ALA A 32 -1.92 -12.17 2.23
C ALA A 32 -2.58 -12.66 3.52
N ARG A 33 -2.61 -11.83 4.58
CA ARG A 33 -3.31 -12.13 5.84
C ARG A 33 -4.82 -11.93 5.76
N GLY A 34 -5.31 -11.35 4.67
CA GLY A 34 -6.71 -10.97 4.56
C GLY A 34 -7.03 -9.72 5.38
N ASP A 35 -6.12 -8.75 5.36
CA ASP A 35 -6.33 -7.41 5.90
C ASP A 35 -6.50 -6.39 4.78
N ASP A 36 -7.14 -5.26 5.11
CA ASP A 36 -7.31 -4.12 4.21
C ASP A 36 -6.12 -3.16 4.33
N VAL A 37 -5.87 -2.37 3.28
CA VAL A 37 -4.71 -1.50 3.22
C VAL A 37 -5.15 -0.04 3.23
N VAL A 38 -4.57 0.75 4.13
CA VAL A 38 -4.70 2.21 4.15
C VAL A 38 -3.33 2.82 3.90
N VAL A 39 -3.24 3.73 2.94
CA VAL A 39 -2.00 4.47 2.63
C VAL A 39 -2.25 5.98 2.63
N ASP A 40 -1.20 6.75 2.89
CA ASP A 40 -1.23 8.20 2.64
C ASP A 40 -0.80 8.50 1.20
N PRO A 41 -1.70 8.96 0.32
CA PRO A 41 -1.37 9.24 -1.07
C PRO A 41 -0.39 10.42 -1.22
N ALA A 42 -0.35 11.35 -0.27
CA ALA A 42 0.54 12.53 -0.34
C ALA A 42 2.01 12.12 -0.35
N ARG A 43 2.36 11.02 0.33
CA ARG A 43 3.72 10.47 0.36
C ARG A 43 4.19 9.95 -0.99
N ALA A 44 3.27 9.51 -1.85
CA ALA A 44 3.58 8.99 -3.18
C ALA A 44 3.49 10.04 -4.30
N ALA A 45 3.04 11.26 -4.01
CA ALA A 45 2.79 12.29 -5.02
C ALA A 45 4.08 12.69 -5.79
N SER A 46 5.22 12.72 -5.10
CA SER A 46 6.53 13.07 -5.67
C SER A 46 7.30 11.87 -6.25
N TRP A 47 6.81 10.65 -6.09
CA TRP A 47 7.54 9.45 -6.52
C TRP A 47 7.77 9.45 -8.03
N PRO A 48 8.87 8.85 -8.53
CA PRO A 48 9.03 8.63 -9.96
C PRO A 48 7.93 7.69 -10.53
N PRO A 49 7.71 7.66 -11.86
CA PRO A 49 6.67 6.82 -12.47
C PRO A 49 6.78 5.32 -12.14
N GLY A 50 8.00 4.78 -12.08
CA GLY A 50 8.23 3.35 -11.80
C GLY A 50 7.65 2.90 -10.45
N PRO A 51 8.03 3.52 -9.33
CA PRO A 51 7.43 3.23 -8.03
C PRO A 51 5.91 3.44 -7.94
N ARG A 52 5.37 4.45 -8.65
CA ARG A 52 3.91 4.63 -8.72
C ARG A 52 3.22 3.44 -9.38
N LEU A 53 3.75 2.94 -10.49
CA LEU A 53 3.22 1.73 -11.15
C LEU A 53 3.25 0.50 -10.23
N VAL A 54 4.27 0.38 -9.37
CA VAL A 54 4.32 -0.69 -8.37
C VAL A 54 3.18 -0.54 -7.36
N LEU A 55 2.90 0.67 -6.90
CA LEU A 55 1.80 0.96 -5.97
C LEU A 55 0.44 0.67 -6.62
N ASP A 56 0.24 1.08 -7.87
CA ASP A 56 -0.98 0.78 -8.64
C ASP A 56 -1.19 -0.74 -8.79
N GLY A 57 -0.11 -1.48 -9.09
CA GLY A 57 -0.16 -2.94 -9.16
C GLY A 57 -0.54 -3.60 -7.83
N LEU A 58 -0.16 -3.00 -6.69
CA LEU A 58 -0.58 -3.46 -5.36
C LEU A 58 -2.05 -3.15 -5.08
N ARG A 59 -2.55 -1.98 -5.50
CA ARG A 59 -3.97 -1.63 -5.43
C ARG A 59 -4.83 -2.62 -6.21
N ASP A 60 -4.42 -2.96 -7.43
CA ASP A 60 -5.10 -3.98 -8.23
C ASP A 60 -5.03 -5.37 -7.58
N ALA A 61 -3.89 -5.70 -6.96
CA ALA A 61 -3.72 -6.94 -6.23
C ALA A 61 -4.63 -7.05 -5.01
N ALA A 62 -4.96 -5.93 -4.34
CA ALA A 62 -5.94 -5.84 -3.27
C ALA A 62 -7.35 -6.11 -3.81
N ARG A 63 -7.74 -5.43 -4.90
CA ARG A 63 -9.04 -5.62 -5.56
C ARG A 63 -9.26 -7.06 -6.00
N ARG A 64 -8.28 -7.70 -6.65
CA ARG A 64 -8.35 -9.10 -7.07
C ARG A 64 -8.50 -10.09 -5.91
N ARG A 65 -8.11 -9.70 -4.69
CA ARG A 65 -8.24 -10.50 -3.46
C ARG A 65 -9.52 -10.17 -2.68
N GLY A 66 -10.41 -9.33 -3.21
CA GLY A 66 -11.59 -8.86 -2.49
C GLY A 66 -11.26 -8.00 -1.26
N ARG A 67 -10.10 -7.31 -1.28
CA ARG A 67 -9.64 -6.44 -0.19
C ARG A 67 -9.88 -4.98 -0.54
N SER A 68 -10.09 -4.16 0.48
CA SER A 68 -10.20 -2.71 0.31
C SER A 68 -8.82 -2.04 0.28
N TRP A 69 -8.77 -0.92 -0.43
CA TRP A 69 -7.61 -0.04 -0.54
C TRP A 69 -8.09 1.39 -0.32
N GLU A 70 -7.71 1.98 0.80
CA GLU A 70 -8.09 3.34 1.17
C GLU A 70 -6.90 4.29 1.07
N GLU A 71 -7.13 5.46 0.49
CA GLU A 71 -6.19 6.56 0.46
C GLU A 71 -6.64 7.58 1.51
N ARG A 72 -5.94 7.63 2.65
CA ARG A 72 -6.26 8.53 3.77
C ARG A 72 -5.04 9.38 4.12
N PRO A 73 -5.05 10.68 3.77
CA PRO A 73 -3.99 11.61 4.15
C PRO A 73 -3.71 11.56 5.65
N THR A 74 -2.44 11.62 6.04
CA THR A 74 -2.10 11.89 7.44
C THR A 74 -2.41 13.37 7.73
N PRO A 75 -3.02 13.73 8.88
CA PRO A 75 -3.17 15.12 9.30
C PRO A 75 -1.83 15.85 9.39
#